data_AF-A0A849UD67-F1
#
_entry.id   AF-A0A849UD67-F1
#
_cell.length_a   1.000
_cell.length_b   1.000
_cell.length_c   1.000
_cell.angle_alpha   90.00
_cell.angle_beta   90.00
_cell.angle_gamma   90.00
#
_symmetry.space_group_name_H-M   'P 1'
#
loop_
_entity.id
_entity.type
_entity.pdbx_description
1 polymer ?
#
loop_
_entity_poly.entity_id
_entity_poly.type
_entity_poly.pdbx_seq_one_letter_code
_entity_poly.pdbx_strand_id
1 'polypeptide(L)' 'MQQEQEQIKQRRSKLNELRENGGIAFPTDFRRNVVAGELLAEYGEKTKEELEGEAIRVKLA' A
#
# COMPACT_ATOMS: atom_id res chain seq x y z
N MET A 1 1.08 -27.13 8.30
CA MET A 1 2.48 -27.55 8.61
C MET A 1 3.42 -27.33 7.42
N GLN A 2 3.29 -28.03 6.28
CA GLN A 2 4.22 -27.85 5.15
C GLN A 2 4.07 -26.51 4.39
N GLN A 3 2.84 -26.08 4.10
CA GLN A 3 2.59 -24.80 3.39
C GLN A 3 3.08 -23.56 4.16
N GLU A 4 3.02 -23.60 5.49
CA GLU A 4 3.48 -22.51 6.35
C GLU A 4 5.01 -22.33 6.27
N GLN A 5 5.74 -23.44 6.22
CA GLN A 5 7.20 -23.46 6.02
C GLN A 5 7.57 -22.92 4.63
N GLU A 6 6.79 -23.25 3.60
CA GLU A 6 6.98 -22.72 2.25
C GLU A 6 6.78 -21.19 2.18
N GLN A 7 5.74 -20.65 2.83
CA GLN A 7 5.51 -19.21 2.87
C GLN A 7 6.64 -18.45 3.58
N ILE A 8 7.16 -18.99 4.67
CA ILE A 8 8.29 -18.38 5.40
C ILE A 8 9.54 -18.34 4.52
N LYS A 9 9.82 -19.42 3.79
CA LYS A 9 10.96 -19.49 2.86
C LYS A 9 10.84 -18.45 1.74
N GLN A 10 9.65 -18.31 1.15
CA GLN A 10 9.39 -17.32 0.10
C GLN A 10 9.52 -15.88 0.60
N ARG A 11 9.00 -15.57 1.80
CA ARG A 11 9.14 -14.23 2.41
C ARG A 11 10.60 -13.86 2.65
N ARG A 12 11.43 -14.81 3.09
CA ARG A 12 12.87 -14.59 3.30
C ARG A 12 13.63 -14.37 1.98
N SER A 13 13.31 -15.13 0.93
CA SER A 13 13.89 -14.92 -0.40
C SER A 13 13.60 -13.49 -0.90
N LYS A 14 12.33 -13.08 -0.87
CA LYS A 14 11.91 -11.73 -1.30
C LYS A 14 12.59 -10.63 -0.48
N LEU A 15 12.76 -10.83 0.82
CA LEU A 15 13.46 -9.87 1.67
C LEU A 15 14.95 -9.75 1.32
N ASN A 16 15.61 -10.84 0.95
CA ASN A 16 17.00 -10.82 0.51
C ASN A 16 17.13 -10.11 -0.85
N GLU A 17 16.27 -10.42 -1.80
CA GLU A 17 16.22 -9.74 -3.11
C GLU A 17 16.02 -8.22 -2.96
N LEU A 18 15.15 -7.80 -2.04
CA LEU A 18 14.94 -6.37 -1.74
C LEU A 18 16.20 -5.68 -1.19
N ARG A 19 17.03 -6.39 -0.41
CA ARG A 19 18.31 -5.87 0.11
C ARG A 19 19.40 -5.82 -0.96
N GLU A 20 19.45 -6.83 -1.84
CA GLU A 20 20.46 -6.95 -2.89
C GLU A 20 20.25 -5.91 -4.01
N ASN A 21 19.00 -5.58 -4.33
CA ASN A 21 18.64 -4.59 -5.35
C ASN A 21 18.95 -3.12 -4.95
N GLY A 22 19.69 -2.89 -3.86
CA GLY A 22 20.10 -1.55 -3.41
C GLY A 22 18.97 -0.70 -2.82
N GLY A 23 17.77 -1.27 -2.67
CA GLY A 23 16.64 -0.65 -1.99
C GLY A 23 16.77 -0.76 -0.47
N ILE A 24 16.38 0.28 0.27
CA ILE A 24 16.23 0.20 1.72
C ILE A 24 15.08 -0.77 2.00
N ALA A 25 15.38 -1.97 2.52
CA ALA A 25 14.38 -3.03 2.75
C ALA A 25 13.23 -2.61 3.69
N PHE A 26 13.46 -1.60 4.53
CA PHE A 26 12.48 -1.00 5.42
C PHE A 26 12.53 0.53 5.28
N PRO A 27 11.94 1.10 4.21
CA PRO A 27 11.98 2.53 3.97
C PRO A 27 10.98 3.26 4.89
N THR A 28 11.36 4.44 5.37
CA THR A 28 10.48 5.30 6.17
C THR A 28 10.09 6.59 5.41
N ASP A 29 10.23 6.60 4.09
CA ASP A 29 10.03 7.80 3.26
C ASP A 29 8.55 8.05 2.90
N PHE A 30 7.73 7.00 2.89
CA PHE A 30 6.32 7.15 2.54
C PHE A 30 5.57 8.01 3.57
N ARG A 31 4.78 8.97 3.07
CA ARG A 31 3.92 9.86 3.87
C ARG A 31 2.51 9.81 3.28
N ARG A 32 1.58 9.25 4.04
CA ARG A 32 0.14 9.33 3.73
C ARG A 32 -0.38 10.75 3.94
N ASN A 33 -1.40 11.14 3.18
CA ASN A 33 -2.08 12.43 3.36
C ASN A 33 -3.51 12.29 3.89
N VAL A 34 -4.11 11.10 3.81
CA VAL A 34 -5.48 10.81 4.30
C VAL A 34 -5.56 9.40 4.88
N VAL A 35 -6.58 9.15 5.70
CA VAL A 35 -6.93 7.82 6.23
C VAL A 35 -8.16 7.26 5.52
N ALA A 36 -8.26 5.93 5.37
CA ALA A 36 -9.36 5.28 4.67
C ALA A 36 -10.76 5.65 5.20
N GLY A 37 -10.88 5.84 6.52
CA GLY A 37 -12.15 6.27 7.13
C GLY A 37 -12.60 7.66 6.66
N GLU A 38 -11.66 8.60 6.52
CA GLU A 38 -11.95 9.96 6.02
C GLU A 38 -12.38 9.91 4.55
N LEU A 39 -11.68 9.09 3.75
CA LEU A 39 -11.99 8.92 2.34
C LEU A 39 -13.43 8.37 2.14
N LEU A 40 -13.81 7.36 2.92
CA LEU A 40 -15.14 6.77 2.84
C LEU A 40 -16.24 7.71 3.34
N ALA A 41 -15.97 8.49 4.39
CA ALA A 41 -16.93 9.45 4.91
C ALA A 41 -17.18 10.61 3.93
N GLU A 42 -16.14 11.08 3.23
CA GLU A 42 -16.23 12.24 2.35
C GLU A 42 -16.64 11.87 0.90
N TYR A 43 -16.21 10.70 0.42
CA TYR A 43 -16.37 10.32 -0.99
C TYR A 43 -17.18 9.04 -1.20
N GLY A 44 -17.56 8.33 -0.13
CA GLY A 44 -18.23 7.03 -0.25
C GLY A 44 -19.62 7.08 -0.90
N GLU A 45 -20.29 8.23 -0.83
CA GLU A 45 -21.62 8.45 -1.45
C GLU A 45 -21.55 9.19 -2.79
N LYS A 46 -20.38 9.69 -3.20
CA LYS A 46 -20.23 10.42 -4.48
C LYS A 46 -20.31 9.47 -5.67
N THR A 47 -20.86 9.95 -6.78
CA THR A 47 -20.90 9.17 -8.02
C THR A 47 -19.55 9.18 -8.73
N LYS A 48 -19.40 8.25 -9.69
CA LYS A 48 -18.20 8.19 -10.52
C LYS A 48 -17.97 9.48 -11.30
N GLU A 49 -19.02 10.11 -11.84
CA GLU A 49 -18.88 11.36 -12.59
C GLU A 49 -18.39 12.52 -11.70
N GLU A 50 -18.84 12.57 -10.45
CA GLU A 50 -18.42 13.60 -9.48
C GLU A 50 -16.94 13.46 -9.10
N LEU A 51 -16.47 12.23 -8.89
CA LEU A 51 -15.06 11.95 -8.58
C LEU A 51 -14.12 12.18 -9.77
N GLU A 52 -14.58 11.91 -10.99
CA GLU A 52 -13.82 12.18 -12.21
C GLU A 52 -13.64 13.68 -12.46
N GLY A 53 -14.64 14.50 -12.11
CA GLY A 53 -14.57 15.96 -12.25
C GLY A 53 -13.64 16.66 -11.25
N GLU A 54 -13.58 16.18 -10.00
CA GLU A 54 -12.76 16.79 -8.95
C GLU A 54 -11.28 16.35 -9.00
N ALA A 55 -10.97 15.18 -9.58
CA ALA A 55 -9.62 14.65 -9.79
C ALA A 55 -8.72 14.70 -8.52
N ILE A 56 -9.28 14.31 -7.37
CA ILE A 56 -8.64 14.46 -6.06
C ILE A 56 -7.47 13.47 -5.90
N ARG A 57 -6.31 13.99 -5.53
CA ARG A 57 -5.08 13.18 -5.34
C ARG A 57 -4.92 12.79 -3.88
N VAL A 58 -4.93 11.49 -3.62
CA VAL A 58 -4.76 10.92 -2.27
C VAL A 58 -3.62 9.91 -2.21
N LYS A 59 -3.00 9.80 -1.03
CA LYS A 59 -1.91 8.87 -0.68
C LYS A 59 -2.27 8.17 0.63
N LEU A 60 -2.42 6.85 0.58
CA LEU A 60 -2.74 6.00 1.74
C LEU A 60 -1.59 5.02 2.03
N ALA A 61 -1.44 4.65 3.30
CA ALA A 61 -0.60 3.54 3.79
C ALA A 61 -1.23 2.92 5.04
#